data_AF-A0A6M1M5S7-F1
#
_entry.id   AF-A0A6M1M5S7-F1
#
_cell.length_a   1.000
_cell.length_b   1.000
_cell.length_c   1.000
_cell.angle_alpha   90.00
_cell.angle_beta   90.00
_cell.angle_gamma   90.00
#
_symmetry.space_group_name_H-M   'P 1'
#
loop_
_entity.id
_entity.type
_entity.pdbx_description
1 polymer ?
#
loop_
_entity_poly.entity_id
_entity_poly.type
_entity_poly.pdbx_seq_one_letter_code
_entity_poly.pdbx_strand_id
1 'polypeptide(L)'
;MDGRPVSPATPASEGGSRPNWKLAEPINALTQGIVASGFGHLPFGRALLLDFVWEDAAEDGAKGGTKGGSWLHALDAEVEITHGAPMEKGSRAAILAFTWTGLKRMRLDDRALASFSRPFREGMFQEDRLRRLGDRRTDYWLDTVIGGGPRWSGNVPLRNPSQQDPEWVSATSVPHLHKEQDIRTPLTVHALLLLYTGTEAEAEAWSGRVKALLRGVGVETVRELDLHLDIEKQGGFSREHFGFADALSQPIPYGLPIPEDESGLVTLAGVPAQRDPIQGVPLGEILLGYQNGYSEPAPGPLVSQSHDDGPDKGKEDARVVAAGLEPHPLAEGFADLGINGSYLVVRELKQDVAMFWNSFDANAAQLKAKDPSIGPVDAEWLAERAVGRDLDGHLLRPGGGVLPARPDGTPDSDFLFRERDPKGLGCPLGSHVRRSFPRDGLAPDPSRDSRDTLLQSANNHRVLRRGRKYGEKIADKRVDDGADRGLLFMCLNTDIERQFEFTQQTWLLNTTFSTLYGESDPLVGPSGHFTIPQEPLRRRVPVQTYVQFSGGEYFFLPSMPALAYLRQL
;
A
#
# COMPACT_ATOMS: atom_id res chain seq x y z
N MET A 1 34.26 -28.49 -15.94
CA MET A 1 33.09 -29.38 -15.80
C MET A 1 32.03 -28.54 -15.12
N ASP A 2 31.21 -27.91 -15.94
CA ASP A 2 30.26 -26.87 -15.54
C ASP A 2 28.94 -27.51 -15.11
N GLY A 3 28.70 -27.53 -13.81
CA GLY A 3 27.40 -27.87 -13.22
C GLY A 3 26.80 -26.63 -12.60
N ARG A 4 26.22 -25.73 -13.41
CA ARG A 4 25.35 -24.66 -12.89
C ARG A 4 24.04 -25.31 -12.44
N PRO A 5 23.58 -25.13 -11.21
CA PRO A 5 22.20 -25.44 -10.88
C PRO A 5 21.33 -24.38 -11.57
N VAL A 6 20.72 -24.77 -12.68
CA VAL A 6 19.61 -24.05 -13.28
C VAL A 6 18.50 -24.08 -12.23
N SER A 7 18.08 -22.91 -11.73
CA SER A 7 16.83 -22.82 -10.95
C SER A 7 15.73 -23.53 -11.74
N PRO A 8 14.87 -24.36 -11.12
CA PRO A 8 13.78 -24.97 -11.85
C PRO A 8 12.97 -23.84 -12.48
N ALA A 9 13.02 -23.77 -13.81
CA ALA A 9 12.25 -22.82 -14.56
C ALA A 9 10.79 -23.05 -14.18
N THR A 10 10.12 -22.02 -13.64
CA THR A 10 8.66 -21.98 -13.63
C THR A 10 8.22 -22.31 -15.06
N PRO A 11 7.35 -23.32 -15.28
CA PRO A 11 6.96 -23.71 -16.62
C PRO A 11 6.45 -22.46 -17.34
N ALA A 12 7.12 -22.09 -18.43
CA ALA A 12 6.68 -21.00 -19.27
C ALA A 12 5.31 -21.40 -19.79
N SER A 13 4.28 -20.61 -19.48
CA SER A 13 2.99 -20.74 -20.15
C SER A 13 3.24 -20.51 -21.64
N GLU A 14 2.74 -21.40 -22.49
CA GLU A 14 2.59 -21.12 -23.92
C GLU A 14 1.82 -19.80 -24.06
N GLY A 15 2.52 -18.72 -24.43
CA GLY A 15 1.94 -17.37 -24.50
C GLY A 15 2.58 -16.28 -23.63
N GLY A 16 3.78 -16.47 -23.08
CA GLY A 16 4.70 -15.37 -22.77
C GLY A 16 4.17 -14.25 -21.87
N SER A 17 3.46 -14.55 -20.80
CA SER A 17 3.33 -13.62 -19.67
C SER A 17 3.19 -14.43 -18.40
N ARG A 18 3.61 -13.90 -17.25
CA ARG A 18 3.33 -14.58 -15.99
C ARG A 18 1.82 -14.72 -15.83
N PRO A 19 1.29 -15.94 -15.59
CA PRO A 19 -0.10 -16.07 -15.22
C PRO A 19 -0.35 -15.23 -13.97
N ASN A 20 -1.42 -14.44 -13.98
CA ASN A 20 -1.86 -13.73 -12.79
C ASN A 20 -2.54 -14.74 -11.86
N TRP A 21 -2.18 -14.68 -10.58
CA TRP A 21 -2.87 -15.46 -9.56
C TRP A 21 -4.33 -15.01 -9.43
N LYS A 22 -5.19 -15.91 -8.96
CA LYS A 22 -6.62 -15.68 -8.73
C LYS A 22 -7.03 -16.27 -7.39
N LEU A 23 -8.00 -15.65 -6.74
CA LEU A 23 -8.70 -16.27 -5.62
C LEU A 23 -9.65 -17.35 -6.16
N ALA A 24 -9.73 -18.48 -5.49
CA ALA A 24 -10.69 -19.53 -5.81
C ALA A 24 -12.11 -19.15 -5.34
N GLU A 25 -13.12 -19.85 -5.85
CA GLU A 25 -14.47 -19.78 -5.28
C GLU A 25 -14.48 -20.44 -3.89
N PRO A 26 -15.29 -19.94 -2.94
CA PRO A 26 -16.16 -18.75 -3.06
C PRO A 26 -15.45 -17.42 -2.76
N ILE A 27 -14.19 -17.43 -2.32
CA ILE A 27 -13.44 -16.27 -1.82
C ILE A 27 -13.39 -15.11 -2.83
N ASN A 28 -13.25 -15.43 -4.11
CA ASN A 28 -13.24 -14.44 -5.19
C ASN A 28 -14.51 -13.56 -5.23
N ALA A 29 -15.69 -14.10 -4.95
CA ALA A 29 -16.94 -13.37 -4.93
C ALA A 29 -17.16 -12.60 -3.63
N LEU A 30 -16.49 -13.02 -2.55
CA LEU A 30 -16.58 -12.38 -1.22
C LEU A 30 -15.59 -11.23 -1.05
N THR A 31 -14.54 -11.17 -1.86
CA THR A 31 -13.45 -10.19 -1.75
C THR A 31 -13.65 -9.04 -2.75
N GLN A 32 -13.35 -7.80 -2.36
CA GLN A 32 -13.30 -6.68 -3.32
C GLN A 32 -12.20 -6.88 -4.38
N GLY A 33 -12.53 -6.58 -5.64
CA GLY A 33 -11.74 -6.99 -6.80
C GLY A 33 -10.34 -6.41 -6.88
N ILE A 34 -10.07 -5.30 -6.18
CA ILE A 34 -8.73 -4.69 -6.14
C ILE A 34 -7.67 -5.61 -5.54
N VAL A 35 -8.08 -6.57 -4.69
CA VAL A 35 -7.18 -7.58 -4.14
C VAL A 35 -6.67 -8.49 -5.26
N ALA A 36 -7.60 -9.12 -5.99
CA ALA A 36 -7.31 -10.10 -7.03
C ALA A 36 -6.91 -9.50 -8.39
N SER A 37 -7.13 -8.20 -8.62
CA SER A 37 -6.89 -7.52 -9.89
C SER A 37 -6.51 -6.05 -9.67
N GLY A 38 -5.52 -5.56 -10.41
CA GLY A 38 -5.22 -4.11 -10.47
C GLY A 38 -6.08 -3.33 -11.48
N PHE A 39 -7.05 -4.00 -12.13
CA PHE A 39 -7.88 -3.46 -13.21
C PHE A 39 -7.05 -2.83 -14.34
N GLY A 40 -5.98 -3.50 -14.76
CA GLY A 40 -5.05 -2.99 -15.80
C GLY A 40 -5.69 -2.70 -17.16
N HIS A 41 -6.88 -3.24 -17.43
CA HIS A 41 -7.66 -3.00 -18.64
C HIS A 41 -8.55 -1.74 -18.56
N LEU A 42 -8.62 -1.10 -17.39
CA LEU A 42 -9.35 0.16 -17.15
C LEU A 42 -8.34 1.26 -16.86
N PRO A 43 -7.86 1.99 -17.89
CA PRO A 43 -6.74 2.91 -17.76
C PRO A 43 -7.08 4.22 -17.05
N PHE A 44 -8.36 4.57 -16.92
CA PHE A 44 -8.80 5.82 -16.31
C PHE A 44 -9.56 5.56 -15.01
N GLY A 45 -9.51 6.52 -14.08
CA GLY A 45 -10.31 6.46 -12.89
C GLY A 45 -10.40 7.76 -12.10
N ARG A 46 -11.20 7.73 -11.04
CA ARG A 46 -11.36 8.81 -10.06
C ARG A 46 -11.21 8.23 -8.67
N ALA A 47 -10.38 8.85 -7.85
CA ALA A 47 -10.40 8.65 -6.41
C ALA A 47 -11.21 9.75 -5.76
N LEU A 48 -12.36 9.40 -5.18
CA LEU A 48 -13.21 10.31 -4.44
C LEU A 48 -12.94 10.10 -2.94
N LEU A 49 -12.38 11.11 -2.28
CA LEU A 49 -12.19 11.13 -0.85
C LEU A 49 -13.41 11.80 -0.23
N LEU A 50 -14.13 11.04 0.58
CA LEU A 50 -15.48 11.36 1.01
C LEU A 50 -15.49 11.79 2.48
N ASP A 51 -16.20 12.87 2.76
CA ASP A 51 -16.56 13.34 4.09
C ASP A 51 -18.06 13.12 4.33
N PHE A 52 -18.42 12.84 5.58
CA PHE A 52 -19.78 12.51 6.00
C PHE A 52 -20.27 13.68 6.83
N VAL A 53 -21.03 14.57 6.19
CA VAL A 53 -21.40 15.89 6.72
C VAL A 53 -22.82 15.93 7.28
N TRP A 54 -23.49 14.77 7.39
CA TRP A 54 -24.78 14.69 8.08
C TRP A 54 -24.66 15.10 9.54
N GLU A 55 -25.75 15.56 10.15
CA GLU A 55 -25.78 15.90 11.58
C GLU A 55 -25.80 14.63 12.44
N ASP A 56 -25.22 14.70 13.65
CA ASP A 56 -25.37 13.64 14.64
C ASP A 56 -26.85 13.55 15.06
N ALA A 57 -27.45 12.36 14.98
CA ALA A 57 -28.72 12.16 15.67
C ALA A 57 -28.48 12.32 17.17
N ALA A 58 -29.28 13.17 17.82
CA ALA A 58 -29.22 13.41 19.26
C ALA A 58 -29.09 12.10 20.06
N GLU A 59 -28.25 12.13 21.10
CA GLU A 59 -27.94 11.00 22.00
C GLU A 59 -29.20 10.35 22.62
N ASP A 60 -30.33 11.04 22.61
CA ASP A 60 -31.58 10.65 23.29
C ASP A 60 -32.51 9.71 22.50
N GLY A 61 -32.01 8.94 21.53
CA GLY A 61 -32.83 7.91 20.85
C GLY A 61 -34.04 8.45 20.09
N ALA A 62 -34.02 9.73 19.69
CA ALA A 62 -35.05 10.31 18.85
C ALA A 62 -35.04 9.62 17.47
N LYS A 63 -36.20 9.11 17.06
CA LYS A 63 -36.48 8.32 15.84
C LYS A 63 -36.29 9.08 14.51
N GLY A 64 -35.30 9.97 14.40
CA GLY A 64 -35.08 10.84 13.24
C GLY A 64 -33.64 10.92 12.72
N GLY A 65 -32.70 10.18 13.30
CA GLY A 65 -31.31 10.15 12.84
C GLY A 65 -31.11 9.39 11.53
N THR A 66 -30.30 9.94 10.63
CA THR A 66 -29.82 9.23 9.44
C THR A 66 -29.10 7.96 9.87
N LYS A 67 -29.57 6.79 9.40
CA LYS A 67 -28.88 5.51 9.58
C LYS A 67 -27.51 5.58 8.90
N GLY A 68 -26.44 5.24 9.61
CA GLY A 68 -25.07 5.45 9.16
C GLY A 68 -24.74 4.69 7.87
N GLY A 69 -25.39 3.54 7.64
CA GLY A 69 -25.26 2.75 6.41
C GLY A 69 -26.14 3.21 5.25
N SER A 70 -27.10 4.11 5.47
CA SER A 70 -28.12 4.45 4.45
C SER A 70 -27.57 5.08 3.17
N TRP A 71 -26.44 5.79 3.26
CA TRP A 71 -25.79 6.37 2.09
C TRP A 71 -25.27 5.28 1.13
N LEU A 72 -24.94 4.08 1.63
CA LEU A 72 -24.54 2.95 0.79
C LEU A 72 -25.72 2.43 -0.05
N HIS A 73 -26.95 2.46 0.49
CA HIS A 73 -28.14 2.15 -0.31
C HIS A 73 -28.38 3.16 -1.42
N ALA A 74 -28.08 4.44 -1.16
CA ALA A 74 -28.12 5.44 -2.22
C ALA A 74 -27.03 5.18 -3.26
N LEU A 75 -25.79 4.87 -2.82
CA LEU A 75 -24.66 4.57 -3.69
C LEU A 75 -24.96 3.39 -4.63
N ASP A 76 -25.64 2.34 -4.15
CA ASP A 76 -25.99 1.14 -4.93
C ASP A 76 -26.84 1.47 -6.18
N ALA A 77 -27.46 2.66 -6.27
CA ALA A 77 -28.20 3.10 -7.46
C ALA A 77 -27.29 3.45 -8.66
N GLU A 78 -26.04 3.84 -8.42
CA GLU A 78 -25.08 4.25 -9.47
C GLU A 78 -23.78 3.43 -9.47
N VAL A 79 -23.48 2.72 -8.38
CA VAL A 79 -22.20 2.04 -8.18
C VAL A 79 -22.42 0.65 -7.60
N GLU A 80 -21.99 -0.36 -8.34
CA GLU A 80 -21.82 -1.72 -7.84
C GLU A 80 -20.36 -1.94 -7.46
N ILE A 81 -20.10 -2.24 -6.18
CA ILE A 81 -18.75 -2.55 -5.71
C ILE A 81 -18.29 -3.87 -6.32
N THR A 82 -17.17 -3.83 -7.00
CA THR A 82 -16.67 -4.93 -7.81
C THR A 82 -16.00 -5.97 -6.93
N HIS A 83 -16.43 -7.23 -7.04
CA HIS A 83 -15.79 -8.37 -6.39
C HIS A 83 -14.60 -8.93 -7.21
N GLY A 84 -13.86 -9.87 -6.65
CA GLY A 84 -12.68 -10.50 -7.26
C GLY A 84 -12.93 -11.58 -8.32
N ALA A 85 -14.17 -12.01 -8.54
CA ALA A 85 -14.49 -12.93 -9.63
C ALA A 85 -14.22 -12.29 -11.03
N PRO A 86 -13.95 -13.08 -12.08
CA PRO A 86 -13.67 -12.56 -13.41
C PRO A 86 -14.75 -11.62 -13.92
N MET A 87 -14.34 -10.46 -14.44
CA MET A 87 -15.25 -9.46 -14.98
C MET A 87 -15.51 -9.67 -16.47
N GLU A 88 -16.70 -9.30 -16.93
CA GLU A 88 -16.98 -9.17 -18.35
C GLU A 88 -16.19 -8.03 -18.98
N LYS A 89 -15.77 -8.22 -20.23
CA LYS A 89 -14.97 -7.25 -20.97
C LYS A 89 -15.76 -5.94 -21.18
N GLY A 90 -15.17 -4.81 -20.80
CA GLY A 90 -15.78 -3.48 -20.94
C GLY A 90 -16.56 -3.01 -19.70
N SER A 91 -16.59 -3.81 -18.64
CA SER A 91 -17.20 -3.43 -17.35
C SER A 91 -16.39 -2.33 -16.65
N ARG A 92 -17.07 -1.46 -15.91
CA ARG A 92 -16.45 -0.52 -14.97
C ARG A 92 -16.09 -1.25 -13.68
N ALA A 93 -15.18 -0.71 -12.89
CA ALA A 93 -14.89 -1.23 -11.56
C ALA A 93 -15.04 -0.16 -10.48
N ALA A 94 -15.54 -0.55 -9.31
CA ALA A 94 -15.62 0.32 -8.14
C ALA A 94 -15.14 -0.39 -6.88
N ILE A 95 -14.45 0.35 -6.01
CA ILE A 95 -13.84 -0.15 -4.77
C ILE A 95 -14.12 0.86 -3.67
N LEU A 96 -14.46 0.37 -2.48
CA LEU A 96 -14.83 1.21 -1.35
C LEU A 96 -14.08 0.80 -0.09
N ALA A 97 -13.45 1.76 0.57
CA ALA A 97 -12.72 1.57 1.82
C ALA A 97 -13.04 2.69 2.83
N PHE A 98 -12.86 2.42 4.12
CA PHE A 98 -13.30 3.28 5.21
C PHE A 98 -12.18 3.61 6.18
N THR A 99 -12.09 4.85 6.65
CA THR A 99 -11.21 5.18 7.78
C THR A 99 -11.88 4.81 9.10
N TRP A 100 -11.11 4.76 10.19
CA TRP A 100 -11.66 4.46 11.51
C TRP A 100 -12.74 5.47 11.93
N THR A 101 -12.50 6.76 11.69
CA THR A 101 -13.48 7.83 11.95
C THR A 101 -14.71 7.70 11.06
N GLY A 102 -14.55 7.24 9.82
CA GLY A 102 -15.69 6.95 8.94
C GLY A 102 -16.58 5.84 9.48
N LEU A 103 -15.99 4.72 9.92
CA LEU A 103 -16.74 3.64 10.57
C LEU A 103 -17.44 4.11 11.84
N LYS A 104 -16.77 4.93 12.66
CA LYS A 104 -17.37 5.54 13.85
C LYS A 104 -18.54 6.46 13.50
N ARG A 105 -18.39 7.29 12.46
CA ARG A 105 -19.44 8.19 11.97
C ARG A 105 -20.65 7.43 11.43
N MET A 106 -20.42 6.22 10.89
CA MET A 106 -21.45 5.27 10.49
C MET A 106 -22.07 4.49 11.66
N ARG A 107 -21.66 4.76 12.90
CA ARG A 107 -22.17 4.11 14.13
C ARG A 107 -21.84 2.62 14.22
N LEU A 108 -20.69 2.22 13.67
CA LEU A 108 -20.13 0.93 14.04
C LEU A 108 -19.89 0.92 15.56
N ASP A 109 -20.28 -0.17 16.22
CA ASP A 109 -20.17 -0.34 17.67
C ASP A 109 -18.73 -0.12 18.19
N ASP A 110 -18.60 0.39 19.41
CA ASP A 110 -17.31 0.71 20.03
C ASP A 110 -16.44 -0.52 20.27
N ARG A 111 -17.02 -1.70 20.55
CA ARG A 111 -16.24 -2.95 20.70
C ARG A 111 -15.68 -3.39 19.34
N ALA A 112 -16.49 -3.30 18.29
CA ALA A 112 -16.05 -3.55 16.93
C ALA A 112 -14.94 -2.56 16.53
N LEU A 113 -15.11 -1.26 16.78
CA LEU A 113 -14.07 -0.25 16.56
C LEU A 113 -12.79 -0.52 17.37
N ALA A 114 -12.90 -1.04 18.60
CA ALA A 114 -11.78 -1.36 19.46
C ALA A 114 -11.00 -2.62 19.01
N SER A 115 -11.66 -3.51 18.25
CA SER A 115 -11.05 -4.76 17.76
C SER A 115 -10.09 -4.58 16.57
N PHE A 116 -10.17 -3.46 15.87
CA PHE A 116 -9.26 -3.17 14.75
C PHE A 116 -7.79 -3.07 15.20
N SER A 117 -6.88 -3.26 14.25
CA SER A 117 -5.44 -3.09 14.48
C SER A 117 -5.14 -1.72 15.08
N ARG A 118 -4.15 -1.67 15.97
CA ARG A 118 -3.76 -0.44 16.64
C ARG A 118 -3.42 0.69 15.64
N PRO A 119 -2.65 0.47 14.55
CA PRO A 119 -2.39 1.51 13.57
C PRO A 119 -3.65 2.08 12.93
N PHE A 120 -4.61 1.23 12.57
CA PHE A 120 -5.86 1.69 11.98
C PHE A 120 -6.68 2.53 12.97
N ARG A 121 -6.77 2.11 14.24
CA ARG A 121 -7.49 2.84 15.30
C ARG A 121 -6.86 4.18 15.66
N GLU A 122 -5.55 4.30 15.50
CA GLU A 122 -4.80 5.49 15.81
C GLU A 122 -4.66 6.45 14.61
N GLY A 123 -4.83 5.94 13.38
CA GLY A 123 -4.63 6.69 12.15
C GLY A 123 -3.18 7.08 11.90
N MET A 124 -2.88 7.63 10.72
CA MET A 124 -1.53 7.93 10.26
C MET A 124 -0.87 9.11 11.01
N PHE A 125 -1.67 9.92 11.71
CA PHE A 125 -1.28 11.25 12.22
C PHE A 125 -0.96 11.30 13.73
N GLN A 126 -0.85 10.16 14.42
CA GLN A 126 -0.21 10.16 15.74
C GLN A 126 1.25 10.64 15.61
N GLU A 127 1.73 11.41 16.58
CA GLU A 127 3.06 12.04 16.52
C GLU A 127 4.19 11.00 16.40
N ASP A 128 4.08 9.90 17.15
CA ASP A 128 5.08 8.84 17.09
C ASP A 128 5.09 8.13 15.73
N ARG A 129 3.93 7.96 15.09
CA ARG A 129 3.79 7.36 13.76
C ARG A 129 4.29 8.28 12.65
N LEU A 130 3.94 9.57 12.66
CA LEU A 130 4.49 10.54 11.71
C LEU A 130 6.02 10.58 11.77
N ARG A 131 6.60 10.40 12.96
CA ARG A 131 8.05 10.27 13.13
C ARG A 131 8.61 8.98 12.53
N ARG A 132 7.94 7.83 12.72
CA ARG A 132 8.33 6.54 12.13
C ARG A 132 8.25 6.54 10.61
N LEU A 133 7.22 7.18 10.06
CA LEU A 133 6.98 7.31 8.63
C LEU A 133 7.87 8.36 7.95
N GLY A 134 8.61 9.16 8.73
CA GLY A 134 9.50 10.19 8.21
C GLY A 134 8.76 11.41 7.69
N ASP A 135 7.62 11.74 8.27
CA ASP A 135 6.76 12.86 7.88
C ASP A 135 6.95 14.07 8.80
N ARG A 136 7.00 13.86 10.12
CA ARG A 136 7.12 14.93 11.13
C ARG A 136 8.09 14.54 12.22
N ARG A 137 8.90 15.49 12.70
CA ARG A 137 9.71 15.32 13.90
C ARG A 137 9.44 16.47 14.85
N THR A 138 9.03 16.17 16.07
CA THR A 138 8.63 17.20 17.05
C THR A 138 7.57 18.12 16.44
N ASP A 139 7.83 19.42 16.36
CA ASP A 139 6.88 20.42 15.87
C ASP A 139 7.01 20.78 14.39
N TYR A 140 7.88 20.08 13.64
CA TYR A 140 8.20 20.45 12.26
C TYR A 140 7.93 19.30 11.28
N TRP A 141 7.26 19.64 10.18
CA TRP A 141 7.16 18.80 8.99
C TRP A 141 8.54 18.68 8.32
N LEU A 142 8.87 17.48 7.87
CA LEU A 142 10.10 17.23 7.12
C LEU A 142 9.93 17.64 5.64
N ASP A 143 11.03 17.85 4.92
CA ASP A 143 11.01 18.23 3.50
C ASP A 143 10.32 17.20 2.58
N THR A 144 10.13 15.98 3.09
CA THR A 144 9.35 14.87 2.51
C THR A 144 7.84 15.10 2.59
N VAL A 145 7.39 16.21 3.15
CA VAL A 145 5.98 16.63 3.26
C VAL A 145 5.81 17.95 2.53
N ILE A 146 4.65 18.17 1.91
CA ILE A 146 4.37 19.45 1.24
C ILE A 146 4.43 20.63 2.23
N GLY A 147 4.74 21.81 1.69
CA GLY A 147 4.72 23.05 2.48
C GLY A 147 3.36 23.29 3.13
N GLY A 148 3.37 23.59 4.44
CA GLY A 148 2.15 23.76 5.25
C GLY A 148 1.61 22.48 5.88
N GLY A 149 2.16 21.32 5.54
CA GLY A 149 1.73 20.01 6.05
C GLY A 149 0.66 19.35 5.18
N PRO A 150 0.27 18.10 5.50
CA PRO A 150 -0.67 17.33 4.70
C PRO A 150 -2.07 17.96 4.65
N ARG A 151 -2.74 17.83 3.49
CA ARG A 151 -4.06 18.41 3.19
C ARG A 151 -5.21 17.62 3.81
N TRP A 152 -5.05 16.30 3.95
CA TRP A 152 -6.14 15.43 4.38
C TRP A 152 -5.65 14.21 5.16
N SER A 153 -6.52 13.72 6.04
CA SER A 153 -6.38 12.47 6.80
C SER A 153 -7.75 12.01 7.29
N GLY A 154 -7.81 10.88 8.00
CA GLY A 154 -9.02 10.47 8.71
C GLY A 154 -9.33 11.37 9.90
N ASN A 155 -8.40 12.24 10.30
CA ASN A 155 -8.51 13.05 11.51
C ASN A 155 -8.96 12.19 12.70
N VAL A 156 -8.29 11.04 12.87
CA VAL A 156 -8.47 10.19 14.04
C VAL A 156 -8.05 11.00 15.27
N PRO A 157 -8.89 11.12 16.31
CA PRO A 157 -8.52 11.85 17.52
C PRO A 157 -7.24 11.30 18.13
N LEU A 158 -6.44 12.16 18.76
CA LEU A 158 -5.32 11.73 19.59
C LEU A 158 -5.80 10.62 20.55
N ARG A 159 -5.04 9.52 20.62
CA ARG A 159 -5.28 8.47 21.61
C ARG A 159 -5.40 9.15 22.96
N ASN A 160 -6.44 8.86 23.76
CA ASN A 160 -6.52 9.38 25.11
C ASN A 160 -5.31 8.82 25.91
N PRO A 161 -4.24 9.61 26.15
CA PRO A 161 -3.06 9.11 26.85
C PRO A 161 -3.33 9.02 28.36
N SER A 162 -4.46 9.59 28.81
CA SER A 162 -4.91 9.65 30.20
C SER A 162 -5.98 8.62 30.57
N GLN A 163 -6.43 7.76 29.64
CA GLN A 163 -7.09 6.51 30.03
C GLN A 163 -6.03 5.47 30.42
N GLN A 164 -5.27 5.79 31.46
CA GLN A 164 -4.98 4.79 32.49
C GLN A 164 -6.24 4.71 33.34
N ASP A 165 -6.58 3.52 33.83
CA ASP A 165 -7.54 3.42 34.93
C ASP A 165 -7.17 4.49 35.98
N PRO A 166 -8.06 5.47 36.30
CA PRO A 166 -7.72 6.58 37.19
C PRO A 166 -7.29 6.11 38.59
N GLU A 167 -7.46 4.83 38.94
CA GLU A 167 -7.00 4.24 40.19
C GLU A 167 -5.62 3.56 40.12
N TRP A 168 -4.97 3.46 38.95
CA TRP A 168 -3.74 2.65 38.81
C TRP A 168 -2.53 3.45 38.31
N VAL A 169 -1.73 3.95 39.26
CA VAL A 169 -0.37 4.44 38.99
C VAL A 169 0.60 3.27 39.17
N SER A 170 1.04 2.69 38.05
CA SER A 170 2.10 1.66 38.05
C SER A 170 3.42 2.26 38.56
N ALA A 171 4.26 1.44 39.21
CA ALA A 171 5.65 1.77 39.58
C ALA A 171 6.53 2.17 38.37
N THR A 172 6.05 1.95 37.15
CA THR A 172 6.71 2.34 35.89
C THR A 172 6.10 3.58 35.22
N SER A 173 5.20 4.30 35.90
CA SER A 173 4.59 5.52 35.38
C SER A 173 5.62 6.66 35.37
N VAL A 174 6.39 6.77 34.29
CA VAL A 174 7.34 7.86 34.08
C VAL A 174 6.59 9.01 33.40
N PRO A 175 6.63 10.24 33.95
CA PRO A 175 6.06 11.40 33.28
C PRO A 175 6.69 11.55 31.88
N HIS A 176 5.86 11.47 30.84
CA HIS A 176 6.31 11.81 29.49
C HIS A 176 6.61 13.31 29.43
N LEU A 177 7.88 13.67 29.21
CA LEU A 177 8.33 15.08 29.15
C LEU A 177 7.67 15.88 28.02
N HIS A 178 7.20 15.18 26.96
CA HIS A 178 6.49 15.77 25.84
C HIS A 178 5.03 15.30 25.86
N LYS A 179 4.10 16.27 25.86
CA LYS A 179 2.68 15.99 25.69
C LYS A 179 2.39 15.88 24.19
N GLU A 180 1.89 14.73 23.76
CA GLU A 180 1.49 14.52 22.37
C GLU A 180 0.44 15.56 21.95
N GLN A 181 0.60 16.07 20.73
CA GLN A 181 -0.32 17.03 20.13
C GLN A 181 -1.34 16.32 19.26
N ASP A 182 -2.59 16.79 19.27
CA ASP A 182 -3.60 16.35 18.29
C ASP A 182 -3.33 17.02 16.95
N ILE A 183 -2.85 16.25 15.96
CA ILE A 183 -2.42 16.74 14.66
C ILE A 183 -3.56 16.54 13.67
N ARG A 184 -4.21 17.65 13.30
CA ARG A 184 -5.36 17.66 12.39
C ARG A 184 -4.97 18.19 11.02
N THR A 185 -5.59 17.64 9.98
CA THR A 185 -5.49 18.14 8.62
C THR A 185 -6.73 18.98 8.26
N PRO A 186 -6.63 19.90 7.29
CA PRO A 186 -7.76 20.74 6.88
C PRO A 186 -8.98 19.96 6.37
N LEU A 187 -8.77 18.81 5.73
CA LEU A 187 -9.83 17.98 5.17
C LEU A 187 -9.93 16.65 5.93
N THR A 188 -11.12 16.34 6.44
CA THR A 188 -11.43 15.03 7.02
C THR A 188 -11.89 14.07 5.93
N VAL A 189 -11.41 12.83 5.96
CA VAL A 189 -11.78 11.77 5.03
C VAL A 189 -12.32 10.58 5.81
N HIS A 190 -13.57 10.23 5.57
CA HIS A 190 -14.26 9.10 6.19
C HIS A 190 -14.27 7.85 5.31
N ALA A 191 -14.32 8.02 3.98
CA ALA A 191 -14.27 6.91 3.04
C ALA A 191 -13.50 7.27 1.77
N LEU A 192 -13.00 6.25 1.08
CA LEU A 192 -12.37 6.33 -0.23
C LEU A 192 -13.17 5.49 -1.22
N LEU A 193 -13.72 6.13 -2.25
CA LEU A 193 -14.37 5.46 -3.37
C LEU A 193 -13.50 5.60 -4.63
N LEU A 194 -13.06 4.47 -5.18
CA LEU A 194 -12.30 4.41 -6.42
C LEU A 194 -13.23 3.97 -7.54
N LEU A 195 -13.27 4.72 -8.63
CA LEU A 195 -14.06 4.44 -9.83
C LEU A 195 -13.11 4.26 -11.01
N TYR A 196 -13.16 3.11 -11.69
CA TYR A 196 -12.30 2.80 -12.84
C TYR A 196 -13.13 2.55 -14.10
N THR A 197 -12.67 3.10 -15.23
CA THR A 197 -13.38 3.07 -16.52
C THR A 197 -12.44 2.84 -17.70
N GLY A 198 -13.03 2.58 -18.87
CA GLY A 198 -12.27 2.39 -20.12
C GLY A 198 -11.80 3.70 -20.73
N THR A 199 -12.50 4.80 -20.48
CA THR A 199 -12.20 6.13 -21.05
C THR A 199 -12.30 7.26 -20.02
N GLU A 200 -11.56 8.34 -20.26
CA GLU A 200 -11.59 9.56 -19.44
C GLU A 200 -12.99 10.20 -19.40
N ALA A 201 -13.68 10.25 -20.55
CA ALA A 201 -15.04 10.80 -20.63
C ALA A 201 -16.05 10.01 -19.78
N GLU A 202 -15.90 8.68 -19.72
CA GLU A 202 -16.70 7.84 -18.84
C GLU A 202 -16.38 8.06 -17.36
N ALA A 203 -15.10 8.24 -17.01
CA ALA A 203 -14.68 8.52 -15.63
C ALA A 203 -15.28 9.83 -15.13
N GLU A 204 -15.21 10.88 -15.95
CA GLU A 204 -15.79 12.20 -15.65
C GLU A 204 -17.31 12.12 -15.51
N ALA A 205 -17.99 11.51 -16.48
CA ALA A 205 -19.44 11.42 -16.45
C ALA A 205 -19.97 10.57 -15.27
N TRP A 206 -19.30 9.46 -14.95
CA TRP A 206 -19.72 8.58 -13.87
C TRP A 206 -19.46 9.20 -12.49
N SER A 207 -18.26 9.74 -12.26
CA SER A 207 -17.96 10.43 -11.00
C SER A 207 -18.86 11.65 -10.79
N GLY A 208 -19.18 12.42 -11.84
CA GLY A 208 -20.14 13.52 -11.76
C GLY A 208 -21.51 13.09 -11.22
N ARG A 209 -22.08 11.99 -11.73
CA ARG A 209 -23.35 11.43 -11.24
C ARG A 209 -23.25 10.93 -9.80
N VAL A 210 -22.18 10.20 -9.48
CA VAL A 210 -21.95 9.66 -8.12
C VAL A 210 -21.82 10.79 -7.11
N LYS A 211 -21.03 11.83 -7.39
CA LYS A 211 -20.88 13.01 -6.52
C LYS A 211 -22.22 13.72 -6.28
N ALA A 212 -23.02 13.90 -7.33
CA ALA A 212 -24.33 14.54 -7.23
C ALA A 212 -25.30 13.72 -6.35
N LEU A 213 -25.29 12.39 -6.51
CA LEU A 213 -26.08 11.47 -5.69
C LEU A 213 -25.66 11.51 -4.22
N LEU A 214 -24.35 11.39 -3.95
CA LEU A 214 -23.79 11.35 -2.61
C LEU A 214 -24.05 12.64 -1.81
N ARG A 215 -23.96 13.80 -2.48
CA ARG A 215 -24.31 15.09 -1.88
C ARG A 215 -25.76 15.10 -1.36
N GLY A 216 -26.69 14.48 -2.09
CA GLY A 216 -28.10 14.41 -1.72
C GLY A 216 -28.37 13.66 -0.41
N VAL A 217 -27.41 12.86 0.06
CA VAL A 217 -27.50 12.05 1.30
C VAL A 217 -26.46 12.45 2.35
N GLY A 218 -25.86 13.64 2.21
CA GLY A 218 -24.92 14.18 3.20
C GLY A 218 -23.51 13.60 3.12
N VAL A 219 -23.10 13.11 1.94
CA VAL A 219 -21.71 12.68 1.67
C VAL A 219 -21.08 13.64 0.67
N GLU A 220 -20.06 14.39 1.09
CA GLU A 220 -19.35 15.33 0.24
C GLU A 220 -18.03 14.75 -0.26
N THR A 221 -17.66 15.06 -1.50
CA THR A 221 -16.31 14.77 -2.01
C THR A 221 -15.40 15.95 -1.67
N VAL A 222 -14.52 15.78 -0.70
CA VAL A 222 -13.61 16.83 -0.23
C VAL A 222 -12.31 16.91 -1.04
N ARG A 223 -11.96 15.81 -1.71
CA ARG A 223 -10.82 15.74 -2.63
C ARG A 223 -11.12 14.72 -3.71
N GLU A 224 -10.77 15.07 -4.94
CA GLU A 224 -10.85 14.20 -6.10
C GLU A 224 -9.49 14.18 -6.80
N LEU A 225 -9.07 12.99 -7.23
CA LEU A 225 -7.86 12.77 -8.01
C LEU A 225 -8.19 12.02 -9.30
N ASP A 226 -7.71 12.55 -10.43
CA ASP A 226 -7.80 11.90 -11.74
C ASP A 226 -6.70 10.84 -11.83
N LEU A 227 -7.10 9.58 -11.86
CA LEU A 227 -6.18 8.44 -11.85
C LEU A 227 -5.94 7.93 -13.27
N HIS A 228 -4.67 7.67 -13.57
CA HIS A 228 -4.26 7.13 -14.86
C HIS A 228 -3.39 5.88 -14.70
N LEU A 229 -3.59 4.92 -15.60
CA LEU A 229 -2.77 3.72 -15.73
C LEU A 229 -2.55 3.42 -17.22
N ASP A 230 -1.36 3.78 -17.71
CA ASP A 230 -0.94 3.65 -19.10
C ASP A 230 0.06 2.48 -19.24
N ILE A 231 -0.46 1.27 -19.46
CA ILE A 231 0.39 0.09 -19.67
C ILE A 231 0.97 0.13 -21.09
N GLU A 232 2.30 0.13 -21.19
CA GLU A 232 3.03 0.11 -22.46
C GLU A 232 2.95 -1.27 -23.11
N LYS A 233 2.49 -1.32 -24.37
CA LYS A 233 2.26 -2.59 -25.09
C LYS A 233 3.53 -3.44 -25.25
N GLN A 234 4.70 -2.81 -25.41
CA GLN A 234 5.96 -3.50 -25.66
C GLN A 234 6.65 -3.99 -24.38
N GLY A 235 6.34 -3.39 -23.22
CA GLY A 235 6.99 -3.70 -21.93
C GLY A 235 6.07 -4.33 -20.88
N GLY A 236 4.74 -4.24 -21.03
CA GLY A 236 3.77 -4.78 -20.08
C GLY A 236 3.72 -4.07 -18.73
N PHE A 237 4.29 -2.87 -18.62
CA PHE A 237 4.34 -2.06 -17.40
C PHE A 237 3.82 -0.64 -17.67
N SER A 238 3.46 0.07 -16.61
CA SER A 238 3.20 1.52 -16.65
C SER A 238 4.38 2.25 -16.02
N ARG A 239 4.55 3.52 -16.39
CA ARG A 239 5.60 4.39 -15.84
C ARG A 239 5.02 5.40 -14.85
N GLU A 240 5.71 5.57 -13.73
CA GLU A 240 5.46 6.69 -12.83
C GLU A 240 6.00 8.02 -13.42
N HIS A 241 5.79 9.15 -12.74
CA HIS A 241 6.02 10.47 -13.33
C HIS A 241 7.51 10.83 -13.55
N PHE A 242 8.45 10.26 -12.80
CA PHE A 242 9.87 10.40 -13.13
C PHE A 242 10.23 9.63 -14.42
N GLY A 243 9.44 8.62 -14.78
CA GLY A 243 9.49 7.84 -16.02
C GLY A 243 10.06 6.44 -15.87
N PHE A 244 10.19 5.93 -14.65
CA PHE A 244 10.59 4.56 -14.37
C PHE A 244 9.40 3.62 -14.50
N ALA A 245 9.64 2.44 -15.07
CA ALA A 245 8.69 1.34 -15.04
C ALA A 245 8.35 0.93 -13.59
N ASP A 246 7.05 0.87 -13.28
CA ASP A 246 6.55 0.53 -11.94
C ASP A 246 5.72 -0.78 -11.95
N ALA A 247 5.38 -1.24 -10.74
CA ALA A 247 4.57 -2.43 -10.44
C ALA A 247 5.20 -3.78 -10.87
N LEU A 248 6.51 -3.81 -11.15
CA LEU A 248 7.22 -4.99 -11.66
C LEU A 248 7.41 -6.14 -10.65
N SER A 249 7.49 -5.83 -9.35
CA SER A 249 7.72 -6.80 -8.28
C SER A 249 6.58 -6.75 -7.27
N GLN A 250 5.66 -7.72 -7.37
CA GLN A 250 4.48 -7.87 -6.51
C GLN A 250 4.54 -9.22 -5.81
N PRO A 251 3.99 -9.35 -4.58
CA PRO A 251 3.89 -10.64 -3.93
C PRO A 251 2.95 -11.56 -4.71
N ILE A 252 3.26 -12.85 -4.71
CA ILE A 252 2.43 -13.91 -5.30
C ILE A 252 1.87 -14.72 -4.12
N PRO A 253 0.59 -14.56 -3.77
CA PRO A 253 -0.01 -15.29 -2.67
C PRO A 253 -0.11 -16.79 -2.99
N TYR A 254 -0.03 -17.61 -1.96
CA TYR A 254 -0.33 -19.05 -1.99
C TYR A 254 -1.00 -19.47 -0.68
N GLY A 255 -1.71 -20.59 -0.68
CA GLY A 255 -2.32 -21.15 0.54
C GLY A 255 -1.37 -22.08 1.27
N LEU A 256 -1.36 -22.01 2.60
CA LEU A 256 -0.60 -22.94 3.44
C LEU A 256 -1.36 -24.25 3.63
N PRO A 257 -0.68 -25.41 3.69
CA PRO A 257 -1.34 -26.69 3.95
C PRO A 257 -1.55 -26.99 5.45
N ILE A 258 -0.92 -26.20 6.34
CA ILE A 258 -0.96 -26.36 7.80
C ILE A 258 -0.86 -25.00 8.50
N PRO A 259 -1.57 -24.81 9.64
CA PRO A 259 -2.40 -25.79 10.35
C PRO A 259 -3.73 -26.17 9.67
N GLU A 260 -4.28 -25.32 8.81
CA GLU A 260 -5.46 -25.61 7.99
C GLU A 260 -5.05 -25.72 6.51
N ASP A 261 -5.78 -26.52 5.72
CA ASP A 261 -5.45 -26.68 4.30
C ASP A 261 -6.08 -25.57 3.46
N GLU A 262 -5.30 -24.53 3.20
CA GLU A 262 -5.64 -23.41 2.33
C GLU A 262 -5.09 -23.58 0.90
N SER A 263 -4.44 -24.70 0.57
CA SER A 263 -3.68 -24.85 -0.68
C SER A 263 -4.51 -24.60 -1.95
N GLY A 264 -5.82 -24.86 -1.90
CA GLY A 264 -6.77 -24.61 -2.98
C GLY A 264 -7.33 -23.19 -3.08
N LEU A 265 -7.03 -22.28 -2.14
CA LEU A 265 -7.67 -20.96 -2.06
C LEU A 265 -7.11 -19.95 -3.07
N VAL A 266 -5.89 -20.18 -3.56
CA VAL A 266 -5.27 -19.37 -4.59
C VAL A 266 -4.94 -20.26 -5.77
N THR A 267 -5.25 -19.80 -6.98
CA THR A 267 -4.95 -20.52 -8.22
C THR A 267 -4.03 -19.71 -9.12
N LEU A 268 -3.21 -20.42 -9.89
CA LEU A 268 -2.35 -19.88 -10.92
C LEU A 268 -2.61 -20.68 -12.18
N ALA A 269 -3.10 -20.04 -13.25
CA ALA A 269 -3.52 -20.72 -14.48
C ALA A 269 -4.53 -21.87 -14.24
N GLY A 270 -5.44 -21.70 -13.27
CA GLY A 270 -6.54 -22.65 -12.99
C GLY A 270 -6.17 -23.84 -12.10
N VAL A 271 -4.92 -23.94 -11.63
CA VAL A 271 -4.49 -24.97 -10.66
C VAL A 271 -4.06 -24.32 -9.34
N PRO A 272 -4.09 -25.03 -8.20
CA PRO A 272 -3.59 -24.52 -6.92
C PRO A 272 -2.21 -23.89 -7.04
N ALA A 273 -2.09 -22.65 -6.58
CA ALA A 273 -0.85 -21.89 -6.65
C ALA A 273 0.20 -22.49 -5.71
N GLN A 274 1.33 -22.90 -6.28
CA GLN A 274 2.48 -23.32 -5.49
C GLN A 274 3.26 -22.10 -4.99
N ARG A 275 3.99 -22.27 -3.89
CA ARG A 275 4.87 -21.22 -3.36
C ARG A 275 5.92 -20.84 -4.40
N ASP A 276 5.86 -19.59 -4.88
CA ASP A 276 6.92 -19.00 -5.68
C ASP A 276 8.20 -18.85 -4.81
N PRO A 277 9.38 -19.28 -5.29
CA PRO A 277 10.59 -19.33 -4.47
C PRO A 277 11.13 -17.96 -4.06
N ILE A 278 10.72 -16.88 -4.72
CA ILE A 278 11.23 -15.52 -4.47
C ILE A 278 10.10 -14.61 -3.99
N GLN A 279 8.97 -14.62 -4.69
CA GLN A 279 7.86 -13.70 -4.53
C GLN A 279 6.71 -14.28 -3.69
N GLY A 280 6.79 -15.55 -3.32
CA GLY A 280 5.74 -16.26 -2.61
C GLY A 280 5.47 -15.70 -1.22
N VAL A 281 4.22 -15.40 -0.92
CA VAL A 281 3.74 -15.05 0.43
C VAL A 281 2.49 -15.87 0.77
N PRO A 282 2.27 -16.26 2.03
CA PRO A 282 0.98 -16.83 2.43
C PRO A 282 -0.18 -15.87 2.17
N LEU A 283 -1.38 -16.39 1.89
CA LEU A 283 -2.57 -15.58 1.61
C LEU A 283 -2.89 -14.60 2.74
N GLY A 284 -2.65 -14.99 3.99
CA GLY A 284 -2.80 -14.16 5.19
C GLY A 284 -1.88 -12.94 5.26
N GLU A 285 -0.91 -12.78 4.36
CA GLU A 285 -0.18 -11.50 4.22
C GLU A 285 -1.00 -10.44 3.48
N ILE A 286 -2.04 -10.85 2.74
CA ILE A 286 -2.86 -9.97 1.88
C ILE A 286 -4.32 -9.92 2.34
N LEU A 287 -4.91 -11.05 2.75
CA LEU A 287 -6.30 -11.16 3.20
C LEU A 287 -6.42 -11.52 4.68
N LEU A 288 -7.26 -10.80 5.39
CA LEU A 288 -7.58 -11.06 6.79
C LEU A 288 -8.33 -12.40 6.93
N GLY A 289 -8.12 -13.09 8.06
CA GLY A 289 -8.73 -14.38 8.37
C GLY A 289 -7.98 -15.61 7.84
N TYR A 290 -6.95 -15.44 7.01
CA TYR A 290 -6.17 -16.54 6.42
C TYR A 290 -4.77 -16.66 7.03
N GLN A 291 -4.12 -17.80 6.88
CA GLN A 291 -2.82 -18.06 7.47
C GLN A 291 -1.72 -17.17 6.89
N ASN A 292 -0.97 -16.51 7.78
CA ASN A 292 0.13 -15.61 7.46
C ASN A 292 1.51 -16.33 7.49
N GLY A 293 2.60 -15.58 7.38
CA GLY A 293 3.99 -16.07 7.45
C GLY A 293 4.39 -16.75 8.77
N TYR A 294 3.55 -16.70 9.80
CA TYR A 294 3.71 -17.35 11.09
C TYR A 294 2.78 -18.55 11.27
N SER A 295 2.03 -18.94 10.22
CA SER A 295 1.02 -20.01 10.27
C SER A 295 -0.12 -19.71 11.26
N GLU A 296 -0.44 -18.42 11.43
CA GLU A 296 -1.56 -17.94 12.24
C GLU A 296 -2.58 -17.20 11.35
N PRO A 297 -3.89 -17.32 11.61
CA PRO A 297 -4.89 -16.49 10.93
C PRO A 297 -4.59 -15.01 11.10
N ALA A 298 -4.57 -14.27 10.00
CA ALA A 298 -4.33 -12.84 10.02
C ALA A 298 -5.46 -12.12 10.79
N PRO A 299 -5.14 -11.38 11.87
CA PRO A 299 -6.16 -10.88 12.80
C PRO A 299 -7.01 -9.78 12.17
N GLY A 300 -8.33 -9.93 12.24
CA GLY A 300 -9.32 -8.99 11.71
C GLY A 300 -10.21 -8.37 12.79
N PRO A 301 -10.95 -7.29 12.45
CA PRO A 301 -12.01 -6.76 13.30
C PRO A 301 -13.16 -7.76 13.46
N LEU A 302 -13.90 -7.64 14.55
CA LEU A 302 -15.02 -8.49 14.91
C LEU A 302 -16.26 -7.68 15.30
N VAL A 303 -17.44 -8.29 15.20
CA VAL A 303 -18.72 -7.71 15.63
C VAL A 303 -19.48 -8.72 16.50
N SER A 304 -20.23 -8.25 17.50
CA SER A 304 -21.04 -9.14 18.34
C SER A 304 -22.16 -9.80 17.51
N GLN A 305 -22.39 -11.10 17.71
CA GLN A 305 -23.49 -11.84 17.07
C GLN A 305 -24.84 -11.57 17.74
N SER A 306 -24.83 -10.90 18.89
CA SER A 306 -26.04 -10.59 19.64
C SER A 306 -26.00 -9.16 20.14
N HIS A 307 -27.16 -8.60 20.43
CA HIS A 307 -27.22 -7.29 21.06
C HIS A 307 -26.61 -7.35 22.47
N ASP A 308 -25.65 -6.47 22.73
CA ASP A 308 -24.91 -6.46 24.01
C ASP A 308 -25.65 -5.67 25.11
N ASP A 309 -26.53 -4.76 24.69
CA ASP A 309 -27.29 -3.85 25.54
C ASP A 309 -28.69 -3.55 24.97
N GLY A 310 -29.43 -2.69 25.67
CA GLY A 310 -30.77 -2.29 25.26
C GLY A 310 -31.85 -3.37 25.43
N PRO A 311 -33.06 -3.13 24.88
CA PRO A 311 -34.22 -4.01 25.05
C PRO A 311 -34.09 -5.37 24.33
N ASP A 312 -33.16 -5.46 23.38
CA ASP A 312 -32.91 -6.67 22.60
C ASP A 312 -31.68 -7.45 23.09
N LYS A 313 -31.09 -7.08 24.23
CA LYS A 313 -29.91 -7.73 24.79
C LYS A 313 -30.02 -9.26 24.80
N GLY A 314 -28.98 -9.93 24.27
CA GLY A 314 -28.89 -11.38 24.15
C GLY A 314 -29.68 -11.99 22.99
N LYS A 315 -30.45 -11.19 22.24
CA LYS A 315 -31.03 -11.63 20.95
C LYS A 315 -29.99 -11.51 19.85
N GLU A 316 -30.07 -12.42 18.88
CA GLU A 316 -29.24 -12.43 17.68
C GLU A 316 -29.37 -11.10 16.91
N ASP A 317 -28.23 -10.55 16.50
CA ASP A 317 -28.19 -9.36 15.68
C ASP A 317 -28.55 -9.73 14.24
N ALA A 318 -29.76 -9.39 13.84
CA ALA A 318 -30.29 -9.67 12.50
C ALA A 318 -29.41 -9.10 11.37
N ARG A 319 -28.59 -8.06 11.65
CA ARG A 319 -27.66 -7.48 10.66
C ARG A 319 -26.53 -8.45 10.31
N VAL A 320 -26.01 -9.17 11.31
CA VAL A 320 -24.94 -10.17 11.14
C VAL A 320 -25.44 -11.31 10.25
N VAL A 321 -26.63 -11.84 10.56
CA VAL A 321 -27.27 -12.92 9.80
C VAL A 321 -27.60 -12.48 8.38
N ALA A 322 -28.24 -11.31 8.21
CA ALA A 322 -28.62 -10.79 6.90
C ALA A 322 -27.42 -10.51 6.00
N ALA A 323 -26.28 -10.14 6.58
CA ALA A 323 -25.03 -9.91 5.86
C ALA A 323 -24.28 -11.20 5.49
N GLY A 324 -24.62 -12.33 6.12
CA GLY A 324 -23.87 -13.59 5.96
C GLY A 324 -22.46 -13.51 6.53
N LEU A 325 -22.28 -12.80 7.65
CA LEU A 325 -20.99 -12.80 8.36
C LEU A 325 -20.82 -14.12 9.12
N GLU A 326 -19.69 -14.78 8.89
CA GLU A 326 -19.36 -16.05 9.53
C GLU A 326 -18.95 -15.84 11.01
N PRO A 327 -19.21 -16.82 11.89
CA PRO A 327 -18.67 -16.81 13.25
C PRO A 327 -17.13 -16.75 13.25
N HIS A 328 -16.54 -15.97 14.17
CA HIS A 328 -15.10 -15.90 14.31
C HIS A 328 -14.56 -17.19 14.97
N PRO A 329 -13.54 -17.86 14.39
CA PRO A 329 -13.11 -19.19 14.83
C PRO A 329 -12.56 -19.24 16.26
N LEU A 330 -12.06 -18.11 16.78
CA LEU A 330 -11.42 -18.02 18.10
C LEU A 330 -12.15 -17.11 19.10
N ALA A 331 -13.27 -16.48 18.72
CA ALA A 331 -13.97 -15.50 19.56
C ALA A 331 -15.46 -15.85 19.67
N GLU A 332 -15.82 -16.61 20.70
CA GLU A 332 -17.19 -17.07 20.94
C GLU A 332 -18.16 -15.88 21.08
N GLY A 333 -19.29 -15.93 20.37
CA GLY A 333 -20.29 -14.87 20.35
C GLY A 333 -19.96 -13.70 19.40
N PHE A 334 -18.88 -13.79 18.62
CA PHE A 334 -18.50 -12.77 17.65
C PHE A 334 -18.47 -13.33 16.23
N ALA A 335 -18.83 -12.49 15.26
CA ALA A 335 -18.67 -12.74 13.84
C ALA A 335 -17.44 -12.00 13.30
N ASP A 336 -16.82 -12.56 12.26
CA ASP A 336 -15.62 -12.03 11.64
C ASP A 336 -15.98 -10.93 10.64
N LEU A 337 -15.77 -9.66 11.02
CA LEU A 337 -15.97 -8.51 10.14
C LEU A 337 -14.78 -8.36 9.17
N GLY A 338 -13.61 -8.89 9.52
CA GLY A 338 -12.36 -8.73 8.80
C GLY A 338 -12.18 -9.69 7.63
N ILE A 339 -12.67 -10.92 7.74
CA ILE A 339 -12.42 -12.00 6.77
C ILE A 339 -12.74 -11.58 5.33
N ASN A 340 -11.87 -11.99 4.39
CA ASN A 340 -11.91 -11.58 2.98
C ASN A 340 -11.68 -10.08 2.73
N GLY A 341 -11.41 -9.29 3.78
CA GLY A 341 -10.99 -7.91 3.70
C GLY A 341 -9.47 -7.75 3.81
N SER A 342 -9.03 -6.50 3.80
CA SER A 342 -7.62 -6.12 3.98
C SER A 342 -7.54 -4.72 4.59
N TYR A 343 -6.38 -4.33 5.11
CA TYR A 343 -6.11 -2.91 5.30
C TYR A 343 -5.54 -2.33 4.00
N LEU A 344 -5.99 -1.12 3.68
CA LEU A 344 -5.52 -0.35 2.54
C LEU A 344 -4.80 0.89 3.05
N VAL A 345 -3.48 0.93 2.88
CA VAL A 345 -2.69 2.13 3.16
C VAL A 345 -2.76 3.05 1.95
N VAL A 346 -3.12 4.32 2.16
CA VAL A 346 -3.22 5.30 1.08
C VAL A 346 -2.35 6.51 1.40
N ARG A 347 -1.50 6.92 0.45
CA ARG A 347 -0.69 8.14 0.53
C ARG A 347 -0.73 8.89 -0.81
N GLU A 348 -1.21 10.13 -0.80
CA GLU A 348 -1.06 11.08 -1.91
C GLU A 348 0.37 11.60 -1.90
N LEU A 349 1.18 11.14 -2.86
CA LEU A 349 2.60 11.48 -2.97
C LEU A 349 2.79 12.38 -4.19
N LYS A 350 2.97 13.68 -3.97
CA LYS A 350 3.29 14.65 -5.02
C LYS A 350 4.71 14.39 -5.54
N GLN A 351 4.90 14.46 -6.85
CA GLN A 351 6.20 14.24 -7.50
C GLN A 351 6.64 15.50 -8.25
N ASP A 352 7.75 16.09 -7.84
CA ASP A 352 8.38 17.21 -8.55
C ASP A 352 9.37 16.68 -9.59
N VAL A 353 8.85 16.42 -10.80
CA VAL A 353 9.60 15.77 -11.88
C VAL A 353 10.75 16.63 -12.38
N ALA A 354 10.49 17.93 -12.60
CA ALA A 354 11.49 18.86 -13.09
C ALA A 354 12.65 18.99 -12.11
N MET A 355 12.35 19.17 -10.81
CA MET A 355 13.40 19.28 -9.80
C MET A 355 14.17 17.97 -9.62
N PHE A 356 13.50 16.81 -9.72
CA PHE A 356 14.16 15.51 -9.70
C PHE A 356 15.25 15.40 -10.78
N TRP A 357 14.90 15.65 -12.03
CA TRP A 357 15.84 15.52 -13.15
C TRP A 357 16.92 16.60 -13.13
N ASN A 358 16.54 17.86 -12.86
CA ASN A 358 17.50 18.97 -12.76
C ASN A 358 18.51 18.76 -11.63
N SER A 359 18.10 18.14 -10.51
CA SER A 359 19.00 17.78 -9.42
C SER A 359 20.04 16.74 -9.84
N PHE A 360 19.63 15.72 -10.61
CA PHE A 360 20.57 14.72 -11.10
C PHE A 360 21.46 15.26 -12.23
N ASP A 361 20.97 16.17 -13.07
CA ASP A 361 21.78 16.89 -14.05
C ASP A 361 22.87 17.72 -13.35
N ALA A 362 22.51 18.47 -12.30
CA ALA A 362 23.45 19.25 -11.49
C ALA A 362 24.49 18.35 -10.81
N ASN A 363 24.07 17.23 -10.23
CA ASN A 363 24.98 16.25 -9.61
C ASN A 363 25.96 15.65 -10.62
N ALA A 364 25.49 15.26 -11.81
CA ALA A 364 26.35 14.73 -12.86
C ALA A 364 27.37 15.76 -13.34
N ALA A 365 26.95 17.02 -13.53
CA ALA A 365 27.84 18.12 -13.91
C ALA A 365 28.93 18.36 -12.84
N GLN A 366 28.55 18.38 -11.55
CA GLN A 366 29.51 18.53 -10.45
C GLN A 366 30.52 17.39 -10.39
N LEU A 367 30.09 16.16 -10.65
CA LEU A 367 30.97 14.99 -10.69
C LEU A 367 31.97 15.08 -11.85
N LYS A 368 31.53 15.42 -13.05
CA LYS A 368 32.40 15.62 -14.23
C LYS A 368 33.38 16.78 -14.04
N ALA A 369 32.96 17.85 -13.39
CA ALA A 369 33.85 18.98 -13.11
C ALA A 369 34.98 18.60 -12.14
N LYS A 370 34.71 17.71 -11.17
CA LYS A 370 35.71 17.22 -10.22
C LYS A 370 36.64 16.16 -10.81
N ASP A 371 36.13 15.35 -11.73
CA ASP A 371 36.90 14.32 -12.44
C ASP A 371 36.44 14.26 -13.90
N PRO A 372 37.15 14.92 -14.83
CA PRO A 372 36.81 14.87 -16.26
C PRO A 372 37.00 13.48 -16.89
N SER A 373 37.71 12.57 -16.23
CA SER A 373 37.90 11.18 -16.67
C SER A 373 36.84 10.23 -16.12
N ILE A 374 35.94 10.74 -15.27
CA ILE A 374 34.77 10.01 -14.79
C ILE A 374 33.96 9.61 -16.04
N GLY A 375 33.68 8.32 -16.19
CA GLY A 375 33.07 7.76 -17.40
C GLY A 375 31.69 8.35 -17.75
N PRO A 376 30.82 7.63 -18.47
CA PRO A 376 29.50 8.16 -18.87
C PRO A 376 28.56 8.25 -17.65
N VAL A 377 28.73 9.30 -16.84
CA VAL A 377 27.88 9.65 -15.70
C VAL A 377 26.97 10.78 -16.15
N ASP A 378 25.67 10.56 -16.19
CA ASP A 378 24.67 11.59 -16.46
C ASP A 378 23.52 11.46 -15.45
N ALA A 379 22.48 12.27 -15.62
CA ALA A 379 21.34 12.26 -14.73
C ALA A 379 20.62 10.90 -14.71
N GLU A 380 20.45 10.27 -15.88
CA GLU A 380 19.82 8.95 -16.00
C GLU A 380 20.64 7.91 -15.24
N TRP A 381 21.95 7.83 -15.50
CA TRP A 381 22.85 6.90 -14.82
C TRP A 381 22.79 7.00 -13.28
N LEU A 382 22.63 8.22 -12.75
CA LEU A 382 22.49 8.49 -11.31
C LEU A 382 21.10 8.11 -10.79
N ALA A 383 20.04 8.52 -11.49
CA ALA A 383 18.66 8.25 -11.12
C ALA A 383 18.35 6.75 -11.15
N GLU A 384 18.82 6.02 -12.17
CA GLU A 384 18.70 4.57 -12.26
C GLU A 384 19.37 3.86 -11.09
N ARG A 385 20.48 4.38 -10.58
CA ARG A 385 21.12 3.85 -9.37
C ARG A 385 20.34 4.20 -8.12
N ALA A 386 19.78 5.41 -8.02
CA ALA A 386 18.91 5.77 -6.90
C ALA A 386 17.67 4.86 -6.84
N VAL A 387 17.06 4.54 -7.97
CA VAL A 387 15.93 3.61 -8.06
C VAL A 387 16.39 2.15 -7.91
N GLY A 388 17.50 1.78 -8.55
CA GLY A 388 18.04 0.42 -8.64
C GLY A 388 17.64 -0.37 -9.89
N ARG A 389 16.93 0.28 -10.82
CA ARG A 389 16.52 -0.25 -12.14
C ARG A 389 16.74 0.83 -13.20
N ASP A 390 16.90 0.42 -14.45
CA ASP A 390 16.85 1.36 -15.58
C ASP A 390 15.43 1.92 -15.77
N LEU A 391 15.28 2.88 -16.68
CA LEU A 391 13.97 3.48 -16.97
C LEU A 391 12.93 2.44 -17.43
N ASP A 392 13.37 1.39 -18.13
CA ASP A 392 12.51 0.30 -18.63
C ASP A 392 12.26 -0.79 -17.57
N GLY A 393 12.85 -0.65 -16.38
CA GLY A 393 12.59 -1.52 -15.25
C GLY A 393 13.53 -2.71 -15.13
N HIS A 394 14.54 -2.87 -15.97
CA HIS A 394 15.53 -3.93 -15.83
C HIS A 394 16.46 -3.65 -14.64
N LEU A 395 16.77 -4.68 -13.86
CA LEU A 395 17.66 -4.54 -12.71
C LEU A 395 19.10 -4.24 -13.19
N LEU A 396 19.74 -3.26 -12.55
CA LEU A 396 21.15 -2.96 -12.77
C LEU A 396 22.05 -4.13 -12.34
N ARG A 397 23.08 -4.46 -13.13
CA ARG A 397 24.00 -5.58 -12.85
C ARG A 397 25.45 -5.13 -12.62
N PRO A 398 26.26 -5.89 -11.86
CA PRO A 398 27.69 -5.64 -11.73
C PRO A 398 28.40 -5.65 -13.08
N GLY A 399 29.40 -4.78 -13.25
CA GLY A 399 30.12 -4.63 -14.52
C GLY A 399 29.41 -3.78 -15.58
N GLY A 400 28.22 -3.26 -15.28
CA GLY A 400 27.46 -2.35 -16.14
C GLY A 400 26.37 -3.05 -16.97
N GLY A 401 25.43 -2.23 -17.46
CA GLY A 401 24.21 -2.67 -18.12
C GLY A 401 23.16 -3.21 -17.15
N VAL A 402 22.22 -3.99 -17.69
CA VAL A 402 21.06 -4.50 -16.96
C VAL A 402 20.88 -6.02 -17.12
N LEU A 403 20.07 -6.61 -16.24
CA LEU A 403 19.64 -8.00 -16.42
C LEU A 403 18.80 -8.14 -17.70
N PRO A 404 18.97 -9.25 -18.44
CA PRO A 404 18.20 -9.48 -19.66
C PRO A 404 16.71 -9.53 -19.36
N ALA A 405 15.91 -9.07 -20.34
CA ALA A 405 14.48 -9.26 -20.33
C ALA A 405 14.13 -10.76 -20.29
N ARG A 406 12.90 -11.05 -19.84
CA ARG A 406 12.31 -12.37 -19.99
C ARG A 406 12.06 -12.70 -21.48
N PRO A 407 11.78 -13.97 -21.82
CA PRO A 407 11.45 -14.36 -23.21
C PRO A 407 10.27 -13.58 -23.81
N ASP A 408 9.40 -13.04 -22.97
CA ASP A 408 8.26 -12.20 -23.36
C ASP A 408 8.58 -10.70 -23.51
N GLY A 409 9.84 -10.31 -23.33
CA GLY A 409 10.28 -8.92 -23.40
C GLY A 409 10.07 -8.12 -22.11
N THR A 410 9.44 -8.68 -21.08
CA THR A 410 9.19 -7.96 -19.83
C THR A 410 10.42 -7.94 -18.90
N PRO A 411 10.57 -6.92 -18.03
CA PRO A 411 11.67 -6.88 -17.07
C PRO A 411 11.63 -8.04 -16.09
N ASP A 412 12.78 -8.68 -15.87
CA ASP A 412 12.85 -9.78 -14.91
C ASP A 412 12.83 -9.29 -13.46
N SER A 413 12.08 -10.02 -12.65
CA SER A 413 11.99 -9.85 -11.20
C SER A 413 12.34 -11.13 -10.43
N ASP A 414 12.92 -12.14 -11.09
CA ASP A 414 13.40 -13.41 -10.49
C ASP A 414 14.90 -13.40 -10.22
N PHE A 415 15.31 -12.48 -9.37
CA PHE A 415 16.69 -12.38 -8.97
C PHE A 415 16.83 -12.38 -7.45
N LEU A 416 18.01 -12.73 -7.01
CA LEU A 416 18.45 -12.65 -5.64
C LEU A 416 19.73 -11.81 -5.62
N PHE A 417 19.91 -11.02 -4.57
CA PHE A 417 21.02 -10.07 -4.48
C PHE A 417 22.29 -10.73 -3.96
N ARG A 418 22.20 -11.69 -3.04
CA ARG A 418 23.41 -12.23 -2.37
C ARG A 418 24.36 -12.93 -3.34
N GLU A 419 23.81 -13.68 -4.28
CA GLU A 419 24.59 -14.42 -5.27
C GLU A 419 25.07 -13.53 -6.42
N ARG A 420 24.23 -12.59 -6.87
CA ARG A 420 24.48 -11.81 -8.10
C ARG A 420 25.22 -10.51 -7.84
N ASP A 421 24.89 -9.80 -6.77
CA ASP A 421 25.42 -8.47 -6.49
C ASP A 421 25.55 -8.20 -4.97
N PRO A 422 26.34 -9.02 -4.23
CA PRO A 422 26.44 -8.91 -2.77
C PRO A 422 27.03 -7.57 -2.30
N LYS A 423 27.82 -6.90 -3.15
CA LYS A 423 28.49 -5.62 -2.83
C LYS A 423 27.73 -4.38 -3.33
N GLY A 424 26.64 -4.56 -4.08
CA GLY A 424 25.88 -3.44 -4.68
C GLY A 424 26.63 -2.69 -5.77
N LEU A 425 27.50 -3.38 -6.52
CA LEU A 425 28.25 -2.81 -7.65
C LEU A 425 27.36 -2.57 -8.88
N GLY A 426 26.24 -3.30 -8.99
CA GLY A 426 25.22 -3.08 -10.02
C GLY A 426 24.10 -2.20 -9.49
N CYS A 427 23.31 -2.76 -8.57
CA CYS A 427 22.20 -2.12 -7.88
C CYS A 427 22.68 -1.76 -6.46
N PRO A 428 23.02 -0.47 -6.19
CA PRO A 428 23.54 -0.06 -4.89
C PRO A 428 22.69 -0.50 -3.70
N LEU A 429 23.34 -0.74 -2.56
CA LEU A 429 22.65 -1.16 -1.32
C LEU A 429 21.59 -0.15 -0.88
N GLY A 430 21.81 1.13 -1.16
CA GLY A 430 20.89 2.21 -0.80
C GLY A 430 19.73 2.39 -1.79
N SER A 431 19.72 1.70 -2.94
CA SER A 431 18.72 1.90 -4.00
C SER A 431 17.31 1.58 -3.53
N HIS A 432 16.32 2.31 -4.05
CA HIS A 432 14.92 2.20 -3.65
C HIS A 432 14.38 0.77 -3.70
N VAL A 433 14.52 0.08 -4.84
CA VAL A 433 14.03 -1.30 -5.01
C VAL A 433 14.74 -2.32 -4.11
N ARG A 434 15.98 -2.02 -3.68
CA ARG A 434 16.79 -2.91 -2.84
C ARG A 434 16.53 -2.68 -1.36
N ARG A 435 16.16 -1.46 -0.96
CA ARG A 435 15.64 -1.17 0.38
C ARG A 435 14.20 -1.67 0.55
N SER A 436 13.33 -1.38 -0.42
CA SER A 436 11.90 -1.71 -0.33
C SER A 436 11.63 -3.21 -0.31
N PHE A 437 12.50 -4.02 -0.94
CA PHE A 437 12.48 -5.47 -0.84
C PHE A 437 13.91 -6.01 -0.90
N PRO A 438 14.57 -6.20 0.26
CA PRO A 438 15.98 -6.61 0.32
C PRO A 438 16.25 -8.03 -0.19
N ARG A 439 15.21 -8.84 -0.39
CA ARG A 439 15.30 -10.26 -0.77
C ARG A 439 16.22 -11.01 0.20
N ASP A 440 17.19 -11.75 -0.32
CA ASP A 440 18.27 -12.41 0.44
C ASP A 440 19.47 -11.49 0.71
N GLY A 441 19.42 -10.21 0.32
CA GLY A 441 20.55 -9.29 0.36
C GLY A 441 21.03 -8.91 1.76
N LEU A 442 20.23 -9.20 2.79
CA LEU A 442 20.60 -9.01 4.20
C LEU A 442 21.18 -10.27 4.86
N ALA A 443 21.37 -11.36 4.11
CA ALA A 443 21.96 -12.59 4.64
C ALA A 443 23.39 -12.33 5.15
N PRO A 444 23.70 -12.64 6.43
CA PRO A 444 25.02 -12.36 7.02
C PRO A 444 26.15 -13.12 6.33
N ASP A 445 25.87 -14.31 5.80
CA ASP A 445 26.82 -15.21 5.16
C ASP A 445 26.22 -15.76 3.85
N PRO A 446 27.00 -16.44 2.99
CA PRO A 446 26.51 -16.93 1.70
C PRO A 446 25.85 -18.31 1.77
N SER A 447 25.70 -18.93 2.95
CA SER A 447 25.04 -20.23 3.07
C SER A 447 23.60 -20.16 2.60
N ARG A 448 23.12 -21.28 2.06
CA ARG A 448 21.75 -21.40 1.57
C ARG A 448 20.74 -21.15 2.69
N ASP A 449 20.95 -21.71 3.86
CA ASP A 449 20.04 -21.58 4.99
C ASP A 449 19.90 -20.12 5.46
N SER A 450 21.01 -19.39 5.50
CA SER A 450 21.07 -17.96 5.81
C SER A 450 20.30 -17.14 4.78
N ARG A 451 20.53 -17.40 3.49
CA ARG A 451 19.82 -16.74 2.38
C ARG A 451 18.31 -17.02 2.41
N ASP A 452 17.91 -18.27 2.54
CA ASP A 452 16.51 -18.69 2.52
C ASP A 452 15.75 -18.14 3.74
N THR A 453 16.40 -18.10 4.91
CA THR A 453 15.83 -17.50 6.13
C THR A 453 15.59 -15.99 5.95
N LEU A 454 16.58 -15.25 5.44
CA LEU A 454 16.44 -13.81 5.25
C LEU A 454 15.45 -13.46 4.13
N LEU A 455 15.37 -14.26 3.08
CA LEU A 455 14.36 -14.11 2.05
C LEU A 455 12.95 -14.32 2.61
N GLN A 456 12.75 -15.36 3.43
CA GLN A 456 11.46 -15.59 4.08
C GLN A 456 11.10 -14.45 5.04
N SER A 457 12.06 -13.98 5.86
CA SER A 457 11.85 -12.82 6.72
C SER A 457 11.48 -11.58 5.92
N ALA A 458 12.14 -11.32 4.78
CA ALA A 458 11.79 -10.20 3.92
C ALA A 458 10.38 -10.36 3.30
N ASN A 459 9.96 -11.60 3.01
CA ASN A 459 8.63 -11.89 2.47
C ASN A 459 7.50 -11.65 3.47
N ASN A 460 7.75 -11.76 4.77
CA ASN A 460 6.80 -11.43 5.83
C ASN A 460 6.51 -9.91 5.95
N HIS A 461 7.22 -9.05 5.22
CA HIS A 461 7.00 -7.59 5.24
C HIS A 461 6.40 -7.07 3.92
N ARG A 462 6.04 -7.97 3.00
CA ARG A 462 5.61 -7.61 1.65
C ARG A 462 4.23 -6.95 1.68
N VAL A 463 4.08 -5.93 0.85
CA VAL A 463 2.80 -5.28 0.57
C VAL A 463 2.41 -5.50 -0.88
N LEU A 464 1.11 -5.55 -1.16
CA LEU A 464 0.59 -5.65 -2.53
C LEU A 464 0.18 -4.26 -3.03
N ARG A 465 0.97 -3.69 -3.96
CA ARG A 465 0.76 -2.31 -4.42
C ARG A 465 -0.32 -2.25 -5.50
N ARG A 466 -1.18 -1.23 -5.39
CA ARG A 466 -2.33 -0.96 -6.27
C ARG A 466 -2.46 0.52 -6.65
N GLY A 467 -1.43 1.31 -6.34
CA GLY A 467 -1.42 2.74 -6.64
C GLY A 467 -1.50 3.06 -8.14
N ARG A 468 -1.99 4.25 -8.44
CA ARG A 468 -2.02 4.83 -9.79
C ARG A 468 -1.52 6.26 -9.74
N LYS A 469 -0.94 6.72 -10.85
CA LYS A 469 -0.53 8.12 -10.95
C LYS A 469 -1.74 9.02 -11.06
N TYR A 470 -1.62 10.23 -10.54
CA TYR A 470 -2.57 11.31 -10.76
C TYR A 470 -1.90 12.50 -11.43
N GLY A 471 -2.71 13.30 -12.11
CA GLY A 471 -2.25 14.46 -12.88
C GLY A 471 -1.60 14.09 -14.21
N GLU A 472 -1.46 15.09 -15.06
CA GLU A 472 -0.98 14.92 -16.43
C GLU A 472 0.52 14.60 -16.50
N LYS A 473 0.88 13.81 -17.51
CA LYS A 473 2.28 13.52 -17.84
C LYS A 473 2.96 14.81 -18.28
N ILE A 474 4.09 15.13 -17.66
CA ILE A 474 4.91 16.30 -18.02
C ILE A 474 5.45 16.17 -19.45
N ALA A 475 5.41 17.28 -20.21
CA ALA A 475 5.88 17.30 -21.60
C ALA A 475 7.42 17.26 -21.69
N ASP A 476 8.10 18.05 -20.84
CA ASP A 476 9.55 18.04 -20.69
C ASP A 476 9.90 17.81 -19.21
N LYS A 477 10.58 16.69 -18.93
CA LYS A 477 10.96 16.29 -17.57
C LYS A 477 11.94 17.25 -16.88
N ARG A 478 12.45 18.28 -17.57
CA ARG A 478 13.40 19.29 -17.03
C ARG A 478 12.79 20.67 -16.85
N VAL A 479 11.57 20.89 -17.33
CA VAL A 479 10.89 22.19 -17.25
C VAL A 479 9.67 22.06 -16.37
N ASP A 480 9.64 22.80 -15.26
CA ASP A 480 8.46 22.87 -14.41
C ASP A 480 7.32 23.58 -15.16
N ASP A 481 6.18 22.89 -15.28
CA ASP A 481 4.95 23.40 -15.90
C ASP A 481 3.90 23.83 -14.87
N GLY A 482 4.23 23.73 -13.57
CA GLY A 482 3.38 24.13 -12.46
C GLY A 482 2.18 23.21 -12.18
N ALA A 483 2.01 22.10 -12.91
CA ALA A 483 0.88 21.21 -12.70
C ALA A 483 1.08 20.26 -11.50
N ASP A 484 0.00 20.01 -10.75
CA ASP A 484 0.01 19.06 -9.64
C ASP A 484 -0.05 17.62 -10.18
N ARG A 485 0.91 16.79 -9.78
CA ARG A 485 1.05 15.42 -10.26
C ARG A 485 1.77 14.54 -9.25
N GLY A 486 1.52 13.25 -9.33
CA GLY A 486 2.24 12.31 -8.50
C GLY A 486 1.61 10.92 -8.51
N LEU A 487 1.75 10.22 -7.39
CA LEU A 487 1.26 8.87 -7.19
C LEU A 487 0.26 8.87 -6.04
N LEU A 488 -0.95 8.37 -6.29
CA LEU A 488 -1.80 7.89 -5.21
C LEU A 488 -1.30 6.50 -4.83
N PHE A 489 -0.31 6.47 -3.94
CA PHE A 489 0.24 5.22 -3.45
C PHE A 489 -0.83 4.49 -2.66
N MET A 490 -1.07 3.24 -3.05
CA MET A 490 -2.01 2.35 -2.37
C MET A 490 -1.34 0.98 -2.20
N CYS A 491 -1.41 0.41 -1.01
CA CYS A 491 -1.02 -0.98 -0.80
C CYS A 491 -1.95 -1.72 0.16
N LEU A 492 -2.12 -3.01 -0.12
CA LEU A 492 -2.89 -3.96 0.69
C LEU A 492 -1.93 -4.73 1.61
N ASN A 493 -2.37 -4.92 2.85
CA ASN A 493 -1.68 -5.67 3.89
C ASN A 493 -2.66 -6.07 5.00
N THR A 494 -2.35 -7.10 5.76
CA THR A 494 -3.15 -7.53 6.92
C THR A 494 -2.60 -7.00 8.24
N ASP A 495 -1.32 -6.62 8.25
CA ASP A 495 -0.60 -6.08 9.41
C ASP A 495 0.17 -4.82 8.99
N ILE A 496 -0.42 -3.66 9.27
CA ILE A 496 0.13 -2.34 8.90
C ILE A 496 1.52 -2.13 9.52
N GLU A 497 1.69 -2.53 10.79
CA GLU A 497 2.92 -2.36 11.56
C GLU A 497 4.05 -3.21 10.98
N ARG A 498 3.78 -4.50 10.75
CA ARG A 498 4.78 -5.45 10.24
C ARG A 498 5.07 -5.28 8.76
N GLN A 499 4.17 -4.74 7.96
CA GLN A 499 4.35 -4.68 6.51
C GLN A 499 4.70 -3.25 6.03
N PHE A 500 3.71 -2.36 5.95
CA PHE A 500 3.93 -1.01 5.43
C PHE A 500 4.83 -0.15 6.33
N GLU A 501 4.50 -0.02 7.62
CA GLU A 501 5.27 0.81 8.55
C GLU A 501 6.69 0.27 8.72
N PHE A 502 6.86 -1.05 8.84
CA PHE A 502 8.17 -1.68 8.92
C PHE A 502 9.02 -1.38 7.68
N THR A 503 8.47 -1.55 6.48
CA THR A 503 9.20 -1.26 5.23
C THR A 503 9.64 0.22 5.19
N GLN A 504 8.73 1.13 5.52
CA GLN A 504 9.02 2.57 5.55
C GLN A 504 10.09 2.90 6.59
N GLN A 505 9.89 2.52 7.85
CA GLN A 505 10.76 2.89 8.95
C GLN A 505 12.09 2.13 8.96
N THR A 506 12.03 0.80 8.89
CA THR A 506 13.16 -0.11 9.18
C THR A 506 14.05 -0.35 7.97
N TRP A 507 13.54 -0.17 6.75
CA TRP A 507 14.33 -0.35 5.53
C TRP A 507 14.55 0.95 4.77
N LEU A 508 13.49 1.67 4.39
CA LEU A 508 13.62 2.88 3.59
C LEU A 508 14.28 4.01 4.39
N LEU A 509 13.84 4.27 5.62
CA LEU A 509 14.35 5.39 6.43
C LEU A 509 15.50 5.02 7.37
N ASN A 510 15.85 3.75 7.46
CA ASN A 510 16.93 3.30 8.32
C ASN A 510 18.30 3.74 7.76
N THR A 511 18.94 4.64 8.50
CA THR A 511 20.25 5.22 8.14
C THR A 511 21.42 4.24 8.24
N THR A 512 21.20 3.06 8.81
CA THR A 512 22.20 1.99 8.95
C THR A 512 21.82 0.70 8.21
N PHE A 513 20.92 0.79 7.23
CA PHE A 513 20.47 -0.35 6.42
C PHE A 513 21.63 -1.04 5.67
N SER A 514 21.71 -2.38 5.66
CA SER A 514 22.68 -3.16 4.86
C SER A 514 24.12 -2.62 4.91
N THR A 515 24.64 -2.35 6.11
CA THR A 515 26.00 -1.79 6.37
C THR A 515 26.24 -0.34 5.95
N LEU A 516 25.21 0.36 5.45
CA LEU A 516 25.27 1.79 5.17
C LEU A 516 25.38 2.60 6.46
N TYR A 517 25.75 3.88 6.35
CA TYR A 517 25.84 4.78 7.49
C TYR A 517 25.47 6.20 7.09
N GLY A 518 24.49 6.76 7.80
CA GLY A 518 24.06 8.15 7.61
C GLY A 518 23.36 8.41 6.27
N GLU A 519 22.75 7.38 5.67
CA GLU A 519 21.96 7.51 4.43
C GLU A 519 20.66 6.71 4.48
N SER A 520 19.58 7.32 4.00
CA SER A 520 18.26 6.71 3.82
C SER A 520 18.00 6.41 2.34
N ASP A 521 16.79 5.94 2.03
CA ASP A 521 16.29 5.83 0.67
C ASP A 521 16.43 7.17 -0.10
N PRO A 522 17.00 7.16 -1.32
CA PRO A 522 17.28 8.37 -2.09
C PRO A 522 16.07 8.94 -2.83
N LEU A 523 14.92 8.26 -2.81
CA LEU A 523 13.70 8.65 -3.52
C LEU A 523 12.64 9.18 -2.55
N VAL A 524 12.36 8.43 -1.48
CA VAL A 524 11.29 8.74 -0.50
C VAL A 524 11.80 9.10 0.89
N GLY A 525 13.12 9.04 1.11
CA GLY A 525 13.75 9.50 2.33
C GLY A 525 14.02 11.00 2.32
N PRO A 526 14.42 11.58 3.48
CA PRO A 526 14.84 12.98 3.56
C PRO A 526 16.13 13.22 2.77
N SER A 527 16.40 14.49 2.48
CA SER A 527 17.64 14.95 1.86
C SER A 527 18.88 14.41 2.60
N GLY A 528 19.86 13.93 1.84
CA GLY A 528 21.02 13.26 2.40
C GLY A 528 22.06 12.88 1.34
N HIS A 529 22.78 11.79 1.60
CA HIS A 529 23.75 11.23 0.67
C HIS A 529 23.30 9.87 0.16
N PHE A 530 23.74 9.53 -1.03
CA PHE A 530 23.55 8.23 -1.64
C PHE A 530 24.90 7.66 -2.06
N THR A 531 25.23 6.47 -1.56
CA THR A 531 26.48 5.79 -1.87
C THR A 531 26.32 4.86 -3.07
N ILE A 532 27.17 5.07 -4.09
CA ILE A 532 27.30 4.20 -5.26
C ILE A 532 28.62 3.43 -5.12
N PRO A 533 28.57 2.12 -4.83
CA PRO A 533 29.76 1.28 -4.73
C PRO A 533 30.54 1.22 -6.05
N GLN A 534 31.86 1.41 -5.97
CA GLN A 534 32.80 1.36 -7.10
C GLN A 534 34.17 0.92 -6.60
N GLU A 535 34.99 0.39 -7.49
CA GLU A 535 36.39 0.05 -7.23
C GLU A 535 37.31 1.05 -7.95
N PRO A 536 38.40 1.54 -7.30
CA PRO A 536 38.82 1.23 -5.93
C PRO A 536 38.05 2.02 -4.85
N LEU A 537 37.38 3.13 -5.20
CA LEU A 537 36.71 4.02 -4.25
C LEU A 537 35.24 4.22 -4.63
N ARG A 538 34.37 4.13 -3.62
CA ARG A 538 32.93 4.45 -3.74
C ARG A 538 32.71 5.91 -4.11
N ARG A 539 31.57 6.19 -4.72
CA ARG A 539 31.07 7.55 -4.96
C ARG A 539 29.95 7.89 -3.99
N ARG A 540 29.90 9.15 -3.54
CA ARG A 540 28.79 9.69 -2.73
C ARG A 540 28.18 10.87 -3.48
N VAL A 541 26.87 10.84 -3.65
CA VAL A 541 26.11 11.85 -4.38
C VAL A 541 25.09 12.46 -3.41
N PRO A 542 24.97 13.79 -3.30
CA PRO A 542 23.89 14.39 -2.52
C PRO A 542 22.56 14.13 -3.23
N VAL A 543 21.58 13.66 -2.48
CA VAL A 543 20.22 13.40 -2.98
C VAL A 543 19.23 14.22 -2.16
N GLN A 544 18.20 14.72 -2.82
CA GLN A 544 17.12 15.48 -2.21
C GLN A 544 15.81 14.71 -2.40
N THR A 545 14.80 15.06 -1.62
CA THR A 545 13.47 14.49 -1.77
C THR A 545 12.64 15.31 -2.75
N TYR A 546 12.11 14.62 -3.77
CA TYR A 546 11.18 15.19 -4.74
C TYR A 546 9.85 14.44 -4.76
N VAL A 547 9.64 13.61 -3.73
CA VAL A 547 8.39 12.93 -3.43
C VAL A 547 7.87 13.51 -2.12
N GLN A 548 6.74 14.21 -2.16
CA GLN A 548 6.20 14.93 -1.02
C GLN A 548 4.84 14.38 -0.61
N PHE A 549 4.73 13.97 0.65
CA PHE A 549 3.48 13.52 1.26
C PHE A 549 2.50 14.68 1.36
N SER A 550 1.34 14.51 0.72
CA SER A 550 0.29 15.53 0.61
C SER A 550 -0.97 15.19 1.41
N GLY A 551 -1.12 13.95 1.86
CA GLY A 551 -2.28 13.48 2.60
C GLY A 551 -2.36 11.96 2.54
N GLY A 552 -2.94 11.36 3.56
CA GLY A 552 -2.95 9.90 3.69
C GLY A 552 -3.69 9.43 4.92
N GLU A 553 -4.13 8.18 4.88
CA GLU A 553 -4.72 7.51 6.02
C GLU A 553 -4.67 5.99 5.83
N TYR A 554 -4.89 5.26 6.93
CA TYR A 554 -5.18 3.83 6.88
C TYR A 554 -6.69 3.60 6.71
N PHE A 555 -7.03 2.78 5.72
CA PHE A 555 -8.40 2.39 5.43
C PHE A 555 -8.60 0.90 5.70
N PHE A 556 -9.81 0.53 6.09
CA PHE A 556 -10.30 -0.84 6.06
C PHE A 556 -10.98 -1.07 4.72
N LEU A 557 -10.52 -2.08 3.98
CA LEU A 557 -11.15 -2.57 2.76
C LEU A 557 -12.03 -3.77 3.15
N PRO A 558 -13.34 -3.57 3.37
CA PRO A 558 -14.24 -4.65 3.77
C PRO A 558 -14.44 -5.68 2.66
N SER A 559 -14.81 -6.89 3.06
CA SER A 559 -15.38 -7.91 2.17
C SER A 559 -16.81 -7.55 1.72
N MET A 560 -17.35 -8.29 0.76
CA MET A 560 -18.73 -8.11 0.30
C MET A 560 -19.75 -8.36 1.44
N PRO A 561 -19.62 -9.41 2.27
CA PRO A 561 -20.43 -9.57 3.49
C PRO A 561 -20.25 -8.42 4.49
N ALA A 562 -19.02 -7.97 4.74
CA ALA A 562 -18.79 -6.83 5.63
C ALA A 562 -19.43 -5.53 5.11
N LEU A 563 -19.39 -5.28 3.80
CA LEU A 563 -20.13 -4.18 3.18
C LEU A 563 -21.65 -4.34 3.34
N ALA A 564 -22.18 -5.57 3.22
CA ALA A 564 -23.60 -5.84 3.46
C ALA A 564 -24.00 -5.57 4.92
N TYR A 565 -23.13 -5.87 5.88
CA TYR A 565 -23.32 -5.51 7.28
C TYR A 565 -23.30 -3.99 7.49
N LEU A 566 -22.29 -3.30 6.96
CA LEU A 566 -22.16 -1.85 7.07
C LEU A 566 -23.33 -1.07 6.46
N ARG A 567 -23.99 -1.62 5.42
CA ARG A 567 -25.23 -1.07 4.85
C ARG A 567 -26.39 -1.01 5.85
N GLN A 568 -26.41 -1.91 6.83
CA GLN A 568 -27.51 -2.05 7.79
C GLN A 568 -27.36 -1.18 9.05
N LEU A 569 -26.25 -0.44 9.19
CA LEU A 569 -25.95 0.42 10.35
C LEU A 569 -26.85 1.66 10.45
#